data_AF-A0A1Q4DNJ0-F1
#
_entry.id   AF-A0A1Q4DNJ0-F1
#
_cell.length_a   1.000
_cell.length_b   1.000
_cell.length_c   1.000
_cell.angle_alpha   90.00
_cell.angle_beta   90.00
_cell.angle_gamma   90.00
#
_symmetry.space_group_name_H-M   'P 1'
#
loop_
_entity.id
_entity.type
_entity.pdbx_description
1 polymer ?
#
loop_
_entity_poly.entity_id
_entity_poly.type
_entity_poly.pdbx_seq_one_letter_code
_entity_poly.pdbx_strand_id
1 'polypeptide(L)'
;MPALIDLTLDTTVTPVLHPARIHGAACTLLRTHEGGRLFSAAPPRPEGRRARWRLGWLAAQPPTLAPGHVTFGDTEHAVLDRRVVPISHLELSNTPPRRHAAVQVISPMYFSRNGRDHPLPDPVLAMQSLIRRWDGTAPRGLSVPADAARSLIDVVWLAGMDGRTVAGQVGARTFQIGFVGDVEFALTRRATNADATLFAALLAFAELAGLGAQTGHGFGSVALRP
;
A
#
# COMPACT_ATOMS: atom_id res chain seq x y z
N MET A 1 -6.85 0.53 -15.87
CA MET A 1 -6.25 -0.52 -15.08
C MET A 1 -5.40 0.15 -14.00
N PRO A 2 -5.49 -0.32 -12.75
CA PRO A 2 -4.52 0.03 -11.73
C PRO A 2 -3.08 -0.25 -12.21
N ALA A 3 -2.08 0.37 -11.59
CA ALA A 3 -0.69 0.21 -12.01
C ALA A 3 0.29 0.44 -10.87
N LEU A 4 1.34 -0.38 -10.82
CA LEU A 4 2.50 -0.11 -10.00
C LEU A 4 3.47 0.79 -10.77
N ILE A 5 3.89 1.88 -10.15
CA ILE A 5 4.81 2.86 -10.72
C ILE A 5 6.08 2.84 -9.89
N ASP A 6 7.20 2.51 -10.51
CA ASP A 6 8.53 2.61 -9.93
C ASP A 6 9.31 3.73 -10.64
N LEU A 7 9.77 4.72 -9.89
CA LEU A 7 10.67 5.76 -10.36
C LEU A 7 12.04 5.56 -9.73
N THR A 8 13.09 5.62 -10.56
CA THR A 8 14.47 5.67 -10.08
C THR A 8 14.90 7.12 -10.07
N LEU A 9 15.29 7.62 -8.90
CA LEU A 9 15.67 9.00 -8.65
C LEU A 9 17.17 9.09 -8.38
N ASP A 10 17.78 10.22 -8.68
CA ASP A 10 19.11 10.53 -8.16
C ASP A 10 19.04 10.89 -6.67
N THR A 11 20.08 10.53 -5.90
CA THR A 11 20.19 10.89 -4.47
C THR A 11 21.34 11.84 -4.25
N THR A 12 21.54 12.77 -5.18
CA THR A 12 22.56 13.82 -5.06
C THR A 12 22.29 14.70 -3.83
N VAL A 13 21.03 14.76 -3.38
CA VAL A 13 20.60 15.36 -2.12
C VAL A 13 19.74 14.34 -1.35
N THR A 14 19.90 14.23 -0.03
CA THR A 14 19.03 13.40 0.82
C THR A 14 17.92 14.28 1.40
N PRO A 15 16.66 14.16 0.94
CA PRO A 15 15.58 15.00 1.43
C PRO A 15 15.19 14.57 2.85
N VAL A 16 14.79 15.54 3.69
CA VAL A 16 14.04 15.25 4.90
C VAL A 16 12.62 14.86 4.49
N LEU A 17 12.37 13.55 4.40
CA LEU A 17 11.09 13.00 3.99
C LEU A 17 10.13 12.96 5.18
N HIS A 18 9.06 13.72 5.08
CA HIS A 18 7.89 13.58 5.94
C HIS A 18 6.63 13.36 5.08
N PRO A 19 5.55 12.80 5.65
CA PRO A 19 4.36 12.37 4.93
C PRO A 19 3.74 13.41 4.00
N ALA A 20 3.72 14.68 4.40
CA ALA A 20 3.20 15.76 3.58
C ALA A 20 4.02 15.99 2.29
N ARG A 21 5.37 15.88 2.35
CA ARG A 21 6.23 16.02 1.17
C ARG A 21 6.06 14.84 0.21
N ILE A 22 5.91 13.62 0.73
CA ILE A 22 5.63 12.43 -0.08
C ILE A 22 4.29 12.58 -0.78
N HIS A 23 3.26 12.99 -0.04
CA HIS A 23 1.92 13.18 -0.58
C HIS A 23 1.90 14.28 -1.64
N GLY A 24 2.50 15.45 -1.36
CA GLY A 24 2.58 16.57 -2.30
C GLY A 24 3.31 16.18 -3.59
N ALA A 25 4.45 15.50 -3.48
CA ALA A 25 5.17 14.98 -4.64
C ALA A 25 4.31 14.04 -5.49
N ALA A 26 3.59 13.12 -4.83
CA ALA A 26 2.70 12.17 -5.52
C ALA A 26 1.53 12.89 -6.21
N CYS A 27 0.89 13.87 -5.56
CA CYS A 27 -0.20 14.64 -6.15
C CYS A 27 0.25 15.42 -7.39
N THR A 28 1.42 16.07 -7.32
CA THR A 28 2.01 16.79 -8.46
C THR A 28 2.35 15.84 -9.61
N LEU A 29 3.00 14.72 -9.31
CA LEU A 29 3.38 13.72 -10.31
C LEU A 29 2.16 13.11 -11.01
N LEU A 30 1.16 12.72 -10.22
CA LEU A 30 -0.04 12.01 -10.69
C LEU A 30 -1.12 12.97 -11.20
N ARG A 31 -0.90 14.29 -11.10
CA ARG A 31 -1.86 15.36 -11.43
C ARG A 31 -3.23 15.16 -10.77
N THR A 32 -3.23 14.65 -9.54
CA THR A 32 -4.44 14.48 -8.77
C THR A 32 -4.69 15.75 -7.96
N HIS A 33 -5.72 16.51 -8.34
CA HIS A 33 -6.23 17.61 -7.53
C HIS A 33 -7.24 17.10 -6.48
N GLU A 34 -7.41 17.87 -5.41
CA GLU A 34 -8.19 17.55 -4.21
C GLU A 34 -9.41 16.65 -4.45
N GLY A 35 -9.42 15.49 -3.77
CA GLY A 35 -10.57 14.56 -3.74
C GLY A 35 -10.29 13.11 -4.18
N GLY A 36 -9.23 12.86 -4.95
CA GLY A 36 -8.96 11.54 -5.55
C GLY A 36 -8.07 10.61 -4.71
N ARG A 37 -8.63 9.89 -3.73
CA ARG A 37 -7.96 8.84 -2.92
C ARG A 37 -7.66 7.55 -3.71
N LEU A 38 -7.10 7.67 -4.91
CA LEU A 38 -6.88 6.56 -5.83
C LEU A 38 -5.40 6.24 -6.01
N PHE A 39 -4.58 6.50 -5.00
CA PHE A 39 -3.18 6.07 -5.02
C PHE A 39 -2.63 5.73 -3.62
N SER A 40 -1.52 4.99 -3.64
CA SER A 40 -0.60 4.81 -2.53
C SER A 40 0.77 5.37 -2.93
N ALA A 41 1.57 5.80 -1.96
CA ALA A 41 2.93 6.23 -2.18
C ALA A 41 3.79 5.70 -1.04
N ALA A 42 4.84 4.95 -1.38
CA ALA A 42 5.85 4.54 -0.41
C ALA A 42 6.87 5.67 -0.20
N PRO A 43 7.59 5.72 0.92
CA PRO A 43 8.79 6.54 1.02
C PRO A 43 9.84 6.07 0.01
N PRO A 44 10.54 6.97 -0.70
CA PRO A 44 11.71 6.62 -1.50
C PRO A 44 12.71 5.80 -0.69
N ARG A 45 13.15 4.66 -1.24
CA ARG A 45 14.14 3.79 -0.62
C ARG A 45 15.51 4.00 -1.26
N PRO A 46 16.56 4.29 -0.47
CA PRO A 46 17.91 4.49 -1.00
C PRO A 46 18.52 3.18 -1.50
N GLU A 47 19.21 3.25 -2.63
CA GLU A 47 19.88 2.16 -3.35
C GLU A 47 21.22 2.67 -3.88
N GLY A 48 22.19 2.82 -2.97
CA GLY A 48 23.49 3.42 -3.27
C GLY A 48 23.35 4.91 -3.57
N ARG A 49 23.69 5.33 -4.79
CA ARG A 49 23.58 6.73 -5.28
C ARG A 49 22.25 7.05 -5.97
N ARG A 50 21.28 6.15 -5.83
CA ARG A 50 19.93 6.26 -6.40
C ARG A 50 18.92 6.00 -5.31
N ALA A 51 17.67 6.39 -5.55
CA ALA A 51 16.55 5.99 -4.72
C ALA A 51 15.43 5.46 -5.59
N ARG A 52 14.78 4.40 -5.14
CA ARG A 52 13.58 3.86 -5.78
C ARG A 52 12.36 4.39 -5.05
N TRP A 53 11.51 5.09 -5.77
CA TRP A 53 10.23 5.58 -5.28
C TRP A 53 9.08 4.84 -5.94
N ARG A 54 8.29 4.16 -5.11
CA ARG A 54 7.18 3.31 -5.54
C ARG A 54 5.85 3.97 -5.24
N LEU A 55 4.96 3.99 -6.22
CA LEU A 55 3.58 4.44 -6.09
C LEU A 55 2.64 3.36 -6.62
N GLY A 56 1.50 3.20 -5.97
CA GLY A 56 0.42 2.41 -6.51
C GLY A 56 -0.68 3.31 -7.04
N TRP A 57 -1.00 3.19 -8.32
CA TRP A 57 -2.14 3.86 -8.92
C TRP A 57 -3.34 2.93 -8.92
N LEU A 58 -4.45 3.36 -8.34
CA LEU A 58 -5.64 2.55 -8.14
C LEU A 58 -6.79 2.93 -9.09
N ALA A 59 -6.66 4.00 -9.87
CA ALA A 59 -7.73 4.42 -10.77
C ALA A 59 -7.80 3.58 -12.04
N ALA A 60 -8.95 3.67 -12.72
CA ALA A 60 -9.26 2.87 -13.90
C ALA A 60 -8.43 3.20 -15.15
N GLN A 61 -7.62 4.25 -15.17
CA GLN A 61 -6.73 4.57 -16.30
C GLN A 61 -5.38 5.00 -15.74
N PRO A 62 -4.27 4.32 -16.08
CA PRO A 62 -2.96 4.68 -15.54
C PRO A 62 -2.58 6.10 -15.97
N PRO A 63 -1.86 6.85 -15.13
CA PRO A 63 -1.45 8.21 -15.45
C PRO A 63 -0.42 8.18 -16.59
N THR A 64 -0.50 9.15 -17.49
CA THR A 64 0.58 9.37 -18.46
C THR A 64 1.70 10.12 -17.76
N LEU A 65 2.78 9.40 -17.43
CA LEU A 65 3.90 9.95 -16.67
C LEU A 65 5.09 10.21 -17.58
N ALA A 66 5.49 11.48 -17.67
CA ALA A 66 6.77 11.90 -18.22
C ALA A 66 7.50 12.96 -17.39
N PRO A 67 7.68 12.73 -16.08
CA PRO A 67 8.48 13.63 -15.26
C PRO A 67 9.95 13.55 -15.69
N GLY A 68 10.59 14.70 -15.92
CA GLY A 68 12.05 14.80 -15.89
C GLY A 68 12.56 14.90 -14.44
N HIS A 69 11.74 15.46 -13.54
CA HIS A 69 12.07 15.69 -12.15
C HIS A 69 10.87 15.41 -11.24
N VAL A 70 11.15 15.14 -9.96
CA VAL A 70 10.19 15.05 -8.87
C VAL A 70 10.69 15.91 -7.72
N THR A 71 9.78 16.67 -7.10
CA THR A 71 10.10 17.55 -5.97
C THR A 71 9.51 17.01 -4.67
N PHE A 72 10.34 16.76 -3.67
CA PHE A 72 9.90 16.46 -2.30
C PHE A 72 10.08 17.69 -1.40
N GLY A 73 9.04 18.53 -1.33
CA GLY A 73 9.11 19.80 -0.62
C GLY A 73 9.95 20.81 -1.38
N ASP A 74 11.14 21.11 -0.88
CA ASP A 74 12.11 22.06 -1.43
C ASP A 74 13.26 21.40 -2.18
N THR A 75 13.31 20.06 -2.20
CA THR A 75 14.38 19.30 -2.86
C THR A 75 13.87 18.68 -4.16
N GLU A 76 14.53 18.98 -5.27
CA GLU A 76 14.26 18.40 -6.58
C GLU A 76 15.21 17.23 -6.88
N HIS A 77 14.66 16.19 -7.52
CA HIS A 77 15.38 14.99 -7.92
C HIS A 77 15.14 14.69 -9.39
N ALA A 78 16.20 14.37 -10.12
CA ALA A 78 16.12 13.89 -11.49
C ALA A 78 15.54 12.47 -11.55
N VAL A 79 14.61 12.24 -12.46
CA VAL A 79 14.07 10.91 -12.75
C VAL A 79 14.97 10.22 -13.77
N LEU A 80 15.72 9.23 -13.29
CA LEU A 80 16.72 8.49 -14.08
C LEU A 80 16.11 7.34 -14.87
N ASP A 81 15.08 6.71 -14.33
CA ASP A 81 14.33 5.64 -14.98
C ASP A 81 12.88 5.63 -14.49
N ARG A 82 11.98 5.13 -15.33
CA ARG A 82 10.56 4.95 -15.00
C ARG A 82 10.07 3.58 -15.46
N ARG A 83 9.32 2.93 -14.59
CA ARG A 83 8.61 1.70 -14.93
C ARG A 83 7.17 1.82 -14.48
N VAL A 84 6.24 1.61 -15.41
CA VAL A 84 4.80 1.51 -15.11
C VAL A 84 4.37 0.10 -15.47
N VAL A 85 3.97 -0.66 -14.46
CA VAL A 85 3.48 -2.04 -14.62
C VAL A 85 1.97 -2.02 -14.37
N PRO A 86 1.14 -2.14 -15.41
CA PRO A 86 -0.29 -2.27 -15.21
C PRO A 86 -0.62 -3.57 -14.48
N ILE A 87 -1.59 -3.50 -13.58
CA ILE A 87 -2.09 -4.65 -12.80
C ILE A 87 -3.62 -4.55 -12.78
N SER A 88 -4.31 -5.51 -13.39
CA SER A 88 -5.78 -5.54 -13.35
C SER A 88 -6.32 -6.25 -12.11
N HIS A 89 -7.48 -5.81 -11.63
CA HIS A 89 -8.24 -6.54 -10.62
C HIS A 89 -8.54 -7.97 -11.06
N LEU A 90 -8.77 -8.21 -12.36
CA LEU A 90 -9.01 -9.56 -12.87
C LEU A 90 -7.78 -10.48 -12.72
N GLU A 91 -6.58 -10.00 -13.05
CA GLU A 91 -5.34 -10.75 -12.81
C GLU A 91 -5.13 -11.02 -11.32
N LEU A 92 -5.38 -10.02 -10.47
CA LEU A 92 -5.30 -10.19 -9.02
C LEU A 92 -6.31 -11.22 -8.49
N SER A 93 -7.55 -11.22 -8.99
CA SER A 93 -8.58 -12.22 -8.65
C SER A 93 -8.20 -13.64 -9.08
N ASN A 94 -7.33 -13.78 -10.07
CA ASN A 94 -6.81 -15.07 -10.54
C ASN A 94 -5.52 -15.49 -9.81
N THR A 95 -5.09 -14.76 -8.76
CA THR A 95 -3.96 -15.16 -7.94
C THR A 95 -4.21 -16.55 -7.36
N PRO A 96 -3.27 -17.52 -7.48
CA PRO A 96 -3.45 -18.85 -6.94
C PRO A 96 -3.83 -18.83 -5.45
N PRO A 97 -4.78 -19.68 -5.01
CA PRO A 97 -5.24 -19.66 -3.62
C PRO A 97 -4.09 -19.84 -2.63
N ARG A 98 -4.05 -19.00 -1.59
CA ARG A 98 -3.07 -19.10 -0.49
C ARG A 98 -3.79 -19.23 0.83
N ARG A 99 -3.26 -20.06 1.72
CA ARG A 99 -3.73 -20.18 3.11
C ARG A 99 -2.78 -19.55 4.13
N HIS A 100 -1.61 -19.13 3.66
CA HIS A 100 -0.56 -18.48 4.43
C HIS A 100 0.16 -17.49 3.54
N ALA A 101 0.56 -16.34 4.09
CA ALA A 101 1.31 -15.33 3.37
C ALA A 101 2.11 -14.46 4.34
N ALA A 102 3.39 -14.27 4.01
CA ALA A 102 4.26 -13.33 4.70
C ALA A 102 4.28 -11.98 3.97
N VAL A 103 4.13 -10.90 4.73
CA VAL A 103 4.06 -9.53 4.26
C VAL A 103 5.11 -8.72 4.99
N GLN A 104 6.01 -8.07 4.25
CA GLN A 104 6.92 -7.09 4.81
C GLN A 104 6.25 -5.72 4.84
N VAL A 105 6.05 -5.17 6.03
CA VAL A 105 5.62 -3.80 6.26
C VAL A 105 6.83 -2.88 6.15
N ILE A 106 6.90 -2.14 5.04
CA ILE A 106 8.04 -1.33 4.60
C ILE A 106 8.08 0.03 5.28
N SER A 107 6.93 0.64 5.49
CA SER A 107 6.76 1.94 6.12
C SER A 107 5.71 1.85 7.22
N PRO A 108 5.72 2.78 8.20
CA PRO A 108 4.87 2.64 9.39
C PRO A 108 3.42 2.39 9.00
N MET A 109 2.83 1.33 9.53
CA MET A 109 1.48 0.90 9.21
C MET A 109 0.61 1.02 10.45
N TYR A 110 -0.58 1.59 10.28
CA TYR A 110 -1.56 1.69 11.34
C TYR A 110 -2.96 1.68 10.73
N PHE A 111 -3.95 1.38 11.56
CA PHE A 111 -5.36 1.45 11.22
C PHE A 111 -6.02 2.53 12.07
N SER A 112 -7.01 3.24 11.53
CA SER A 112 -7.82 4.18 12.32
C SER A 112 -9.25 3.67 12.40
N ARG A 113 -9.77 3.52 13.62
CA ARG A 113 -11.13 3.04 13.88
C ARG A 113 -11.71 3.78 15.07
N ASN A 114 -12.90 4.36 14.90
CA ASN A 114 -13.63 5.06 15.96
C ASN A 114 -12.79 6.14 16.66
N GLY A 115 -12.01 6.91 15.89
CA GLY A 115 -11.15 7.98 16.42
C GLY A 115 -9.91 7.50 17.18
N ARG A 116 -9.59 6.20 17.13
CA ARG A 116 -8.39 5.62 17.73
C ARG A 116 -7.51 5.00 16.67
N ASP A 117 -6.21 5.18 16.83
CA ASP A 117 -5.22 4.58 15.95
C ASP A 117 -4.67 3.29 16.56
N HIS A 118 -4.64 2.26 15.73
CA HIS A 118 -4.21 0.91 16.06
C HIS A 118 -2.94 0.60 15.26
N PRO A 119 -1.75 0.62 15.90
CA PRO A 119 -0.49 0.48 15.20
C PRO A 119 -0.12 -0.97 14.91
N LEU A 120 -0.84 -1.96 15.45
CA LEU A 120 -0.51 -3.37 15.30
C LEU A 120 -1.16 -3.99 14.06
N PRO A 121 -0.55 -5.03 13.45
CA PRO A 121 -1.06 -5.72 12.26
C PRO A 121 -2.27 -6.61 12.59
N ASP A 122 -3.39 -5.99 12.94
CA ASP A 122 -4.65 -6.70 13.18
C ASP A 122 -5.16 -7.33 11.87
N PRO A 123 -5.37 -8.66 11.81
CA PRO A 123 -5.74 -9.35 10.58
C PRO A 123 -7.13 -8.94 10.06
N VAL A 124 -8.07 -8.64 10.95
CA VAL A 124 -9.42 -8.21 10.57
C VAL A 124 -9.38 -6.79 10.01
N LEU A 125 -8.68 -5.87 10.67
CA LEU A 125 -8.52 -4.49 10.17
C LEU A 125 -7.74 -4.47 8.84
N ALA A 126 -6.74 -5.35 8.69
CA ALA A 126 -6.00 -5.53 7.44
C ALA A 126 -6.93 -5.91 6.29
N MET A 127 -7.68 -7.01 6.44
CA MET A 127 -8.59 -7.48 5.38
C MET A 127 -9.71 -6.48 5.10
N GLN A 128 -10.33 -5.89 6.12
CA GLN A 128 -11.35 -4.87 5.95
C GLN A 128 -10.83 -3.63 5.22
N SER A 129 -9.58 -3.23 5.49
CA SER A 129 -8.95 -2.10 4.81
C SER A 129 -8.74 -2.39 3.33
N LEU A 130 -8.27 -3.59 3.00
CA LEU A 130 -8.05 -4.02 1.62
C LEU A 130 -9.37 -4.19 0.86
N ILE A 131 -10.38 -4.84 1.45
CA ILE A 131 -11.71 -5.01 0.84
C ILE A 131 -12.33 -3.65 0.50
N ARG A 132 -12.33 -2.70 1.44
CA ARG A 132 -12.89 -1.35 1.19
C ARG A 132 -12.17 -0.64 0.05
N ARG A 133 -10.84 -0.78 -0.06
CA ARG A 133 -10.05 -0.18 -1.14
C ARG A 133 -10.26 -0.90 -2.46
N TRP A 134 -10.36 -2.22 -2.43
CA TRP A 134 -10.69 -3.05 -3.58
C TRP A 134 -12.04 -2.62 -4.14
N ASP A 135 -13.10 -2.62 -3.34
CA ASP A 135 -14.45 -2.26 -3.79
C ASP A 135 -14.56 -0.81 -4.27
N GLY A 136 -13.79 0.11 -3.68
CA GLY A 136 -13.73 1.49 -4.12
C GLY A 136 -13.05 1.70 -5.48
N THR A 137 -12.37 0.67 -6.01
CA THR A 137 -11.52 0.79 -7.22
C THR A 137 -11.75 -0.29 -8.26
N ALA A 138 -12.33 -1.42 -7.87
CA ALA A 138 -12.63 -2.54 -8.73
C ALA A 138 -13.81 -2.22 -9.66
N PRO A 139 -13.83 -2.78 -10.89
CA PRO A 139 -15.03 -2.78 -11.72
C PRO A 139 -16.21 -3.43 -10.98
N ARG A 140 -17.44 -2.98 -11.26
CA ARG A 140 -18.67 -3.43 -10.56
C ARG A 140 -18.85 -4.96 -10.51
N GLY A 141 -18.36 -5.70 -11.52
CA GLY A 141 -18.44 -7.16 -11.57
C GLY A 141 -17.39 -7.90 -10.72
N LEU A 142 -16.44 -7.18 -10.11
CA LEU A 142 -15.35 -7.73 -9.31
C LEU A 142 -15.39 -7.26 -7.84
N SER A 143 -16.45 -6.56 -7.42
CA SER A 143 -16.63 -6.20 -6.01
C SER A 143 -16.75 -7.45 -5.13
N VAL A 144 -16.23 -7.36 -3.91
CA VAL A 144 -16.25 -8.47 -2.95
C VAL A 144 -17.66 -8.62 -2.38
N PRO A 145 -18.32 -9.78 -2.55
CA PRO A 145 -19.62 -10.03 -1.93
C PRO A 145 -19.55 -9.95 -0.40
N ALA A 146 -20.60 -9.43 0.24
CA ALA A 146 -20.60 -9.20 1.69
C ALA A 146 -20.48 -10.48 2.53
N ASP A 147 -21.04 -11.59 2.04
CA ASP A 147 -20.91 -12.92 2.61
C ASP A 147 -19.48 -13.47 2.47
N ALA A 148 -18.84 -13.28 1.31
CA ALA A 148 -17.43 -13.64 1.10
C ALA A 148 -16.50 -12.82 2.00
N ALA A 149 -16.75 -11.52 2.15
CA ALA A 149 -16.01 -10.64 3.05
C ALA A 149 -16.13 -11.12 4.50
N ARG A 150 -17.35 -11.46 4.95
CA ARG A 150 -17.59 -11.98 6.31
C ARG A 150 -16.89 -13.32 6.51
N SER A 151 -17.06 -14.26 5.58
CA SER A 151 -16.41 -15.57 5.60
C SER A 151 -14.90 -15.45 5.77
N LEU A 152 -14.24 -14.60 4.98
CA LEU A 152 -12.81 -14.35 5.09
C LEU A 152 -12.41 -13.77 6.45
N ILE A 153 -13.15 -12.76 6.94
CA ILE A 153 -12.87 -12.11 8.23
C ILE A 153 -12.97 -13.12 9.38
N ASP A 154 -13.91 -14.06 9.33
CA ASP A 154 -14.11 -15.06 10.37
C ASP A 154 -13.00 -16.13 10.43
N VAL A 155 -12.21 -16.26 9.36
CA VAL A 155 -11.20 -17.33 9.24
C VAL A 155 -9.76 -16.81 9.10
N VAL A 156 -9.53 -15.51 8.99
CA VAL A 156 -8.18 -14.92 8.93
C VAL A 156 -7.61 -14.68 10.33
N TRP A 157 -6.31 -14.94 10.51
CA TRP A 157 -5.61 -14.70 11.77
C TRP A 157 -4.15 -14.30 11.53
N LEU A 158 -3.53 -13.75 12.58
CA LEU A 158 -2.12 -13.36 12.60
C LEU A 158 -1.29 -14.56 13.08
N ALA A 159 -0.54 -15.18 12.15
CA ALA A 159 0.29 -16.36 12.40
C ALA A 159 1.64 -16.02 13.04
N GLY A 160 2.16 -14.84 12.75
CA GLY A 160 3.45 -14.40 13.24
C GLY A 160 3.66 -12.92 12.98
N MET A 161 4.52 -12.30 13.78
CA MET A 161 5.01 -10.96 13.52
C MET A 161 6.39 -10.79 14.13
N ASP A 162 7.27 -10.10 13.41
CA ASP A 162 8.57 -9.65 13.91
C ASP A 162 8.78 -8.21 13.47
N GLY A 163 9.06 -7.32 14.42
CA GLY A 163 9.20 -5.90 14.14
C GLY A 163 8.91 -5.04 15.34
N ARG A 164 8.65 -3.76 15.08
CA ARG A 164 8.43 -2.77 16.13
C ARG A 164 7.49 -1.67 15.69
N THR A 165 6.89 -1.02 16.66
CA THR A 165 6.23 0.26 16.42
C THR A 165 7.27 1.37 16.34
N VAL A 166 7.05 2.30 15.43
CA VAL A 166 7.89 3.49 15.24
C VAL A 166 7.00 4.72 15.16
N ALA A 167 7.51 5.85 15.65
CA ALA A 167 6.86 7.15 15.49
C ALA A 167 7.28 7.78 14.16
N GLY A 168 6.35 7.88 13.22
CA GLY A 168 6.52 8.65 11.99
C GLY A 168 6.08 10.09 12.20
N GLN A 169 6.96 11.06 11.95
CA GLN A 169 6.61 12.47 12.05
C GLN A 169 5.69 12.85 10.88
N VAL A 170 4.43 13.23 11.14
CA VAL A 170 3.42 13.61 10.12
C VAL A 170 3.44 15.12 9.84
N GLY A 171 3.86 15.91 10.82
CA GLY A 171 4.03 17.36 10.73
C GLY A 171 5.02 17.84 11.79
N ALA A 172 5.16 19.16 11.96
CA ALA A 172 6.19 19.74 12.83
C ALA A 172 6.16 19.22 14.28
N ARG A 173 4.98 18.87 14.82
CA ARG A 173 4.79 18.39 16.21
C ARG A 173 3.84 17.19 16.35
N THR A 174 3.43 16.60 15.24
CA THR A 174 2.48 15.47 15.24
C THR A 174 3.18 14.22 14.78
N PHE A 175 3.05 13.15 15.56
CA PHE A 175 3.61 11.84 15.26
C PHE A 175 2.48 10.83 15.11
N GLN A 176 2.64 9.95 14.13
CA GLN A 176 1.80 8.78 13.94
C GLN A 176 2.60 7.55 14.32
N ILE A 177 2.07 6.76 15.26
CA ILE A 177 2.68 5.48 15.61
C ILE A 177 2.16 4.43 14.62
N GLY A 178 3.07 3.64 14.05
CA GLY A 178 2.74 2.50 13.21
C GLY A 178 3.77 1.39 13.29
N PHE A 179 3.39 0.18 12.93
CA PHE A 179 4.27 -0.98 12.88
C PHE A 179 5.13 -1.01 11.62
N VAL A 180 6.38 -1.47 11.75
CA VAL A 180 7.30 -1.81 10.65
C VAL A 180 7.94 -3.14 11.00
N GLY A 181 8.01 -4.05 10.02
CA GLY A 181 8.50 -5.41 10.24
C GLY A 181 7.86 -6.42 9.31
N ASP A 182 8.05 -7.70 9.58
CA ASP A 182 7.44 -8.81 8.86
C ASP A 182 6.19 -9.30 9.62
N VAL A 183 5.16 -9.66 8.86
CA VAL A 183 3.84 -10.08 9.36
C VAL A 183 3.41 -11.31 8.59
N GLU A 184 2.94 -12.33 9.29
CA GLU A 184 2.41 -13.54 8.67
C GLU A 184 0.91 -13.61 8.92
N PHE A 185 0.14 -13.57 7.82
CA PHE A 185 -1.30 -13.81 7.87
C PHE A 185 -1.59 -15.23 7.41
N ALA A 186 -2.58 -15.86 8.04
CA ALA A 186 -2.99 -17.20 7.69
C ALA A 186 -4.50 -17.37 7.80
N LEU A 187 -4.99 -18.44 7.18
CA LEU A 187 -6.38 -18.85 7.26
C LEU A 187 -6.51 -20.07 8.17
N THR A 188 -7.60 -20.16 8.93
CA THR A 188 -7.90 -21.35 9.73
C THR A 188 -8.22 -22.56 8.84
N ARG A 189 -8.24 -23.75 9.42
CA ARG A 189 -8.64 -24.99 8.73
C ARG A 189 -10.08 -24.96 8.19
N ARG A 190 -10.94 -24.08 8.72
CA ARG A 190 -12.34 -23.94 8.28
C ARG A 190 -12.46 -23.13 6.99
N ALA A 191 -11.41 -22.41 6.58
CA ALA A 191 -11.44 -21.58 5.39
C ALA A 191 -11.67 -22.43 4.13
N THR A 192 -12.60 -21.99 3.30
CA THR A 192 -12.90 -22.57 2.00
C THR A 192 -11.81 -22.23 0.97
N ASN A 193 -11.89 -22.82 -0.22
CA ASN A 193 -11.00 -22.43 -1.32
C ASN A 193 -11.32 -21.01 -1.84
N ALA A 194 -12.58 -20.58 -1.73
CA ALA A 194 -12.98 -19.22 -2.08
C ALA A 194 -12.33 -18.19 -1.14
N ASP A 195 -12.29 -18.46 0.17
CA ASP A 195 -11.59 -17.61 1.14
C ASP A 195 -10.09 -17.53 0.82
N ALA A 196 -9.46 -18.66 0.48
CA ALA A 196 -8.04 -18.71 0.12
C ALA A 196 -7.72 -17.93 -1.17
N THR A 197 -8.64 -17.92 -2.13
CA THR A 197 -8.51 -17.16 -3.38
C THR A 197 -8.64 -15.66 -3.09
N LEU A 198 -9.68 -15.26 -2.37
CA LEU A 198 -9.91 -13.86 -1.99
C LEU A 198 -8.76 -13.31 -1.14
N PHE A 199 -8.30 -14.09 -0.16
CA PHE A 199 -7.14 -13.76 0.67
C PHE A 199 -5.89 -13.50 -0.17
N ALA A 200 -5.57 -14.39 -1.12
CA ALA A 200 -4.42 -14.23 -1.99
C ALA A 200 -4.55 -12.97 -2.87
N ALA A 201 -5.73 -12.74 -3.45
CA ALA A 201 -6.00 -11.57 -4.28
C ALA A 201 -5.85 -10.25 -3.50
N LEU A 202 -6.39 -10.17 -2.28
CA LEU A 202 -6.30 -8.98 -1.42
C LEU A 202 -4.86 -8.71 -0.98
N LEU A 203 -4.09 -9.74 -0.66
CA LEU A 203 -2.68 -9.58 -0.28
C LEU A 203 -1.80 -9.17 -1.45
N ALA A 204 -2.03 -9.71 -2.65
CA ALA A 204 -1.37 -9.23 -3.86
C ALA A 204 -1.75 -7.76 -4.16
N PHE A 205 -3.02 -7.40 -3.95
CA PHE A 205 -3.49 -6.01 -4.07
C PHE A 205 -2.84 -5.07 -3.04
N ALA A 206 -2.43 -5.58 -1.87
CA ALA A 206 -1.82 -4.76 -0.82
C ALA A 206 -0.49 -4.11 -1.26
N GLU A 207 0.30 -4.76 -2.12
CA GLU A 207 1.53 -4.16 -2.67
C GLU A 207 1.26 -2.90 -3.49
N LEU A 208 0.06 -2.83 -4.09
CA LEU A 208 -0.40 -1.69 -4.86
C LEU A 208 -1.15 -0.68 -3.98
N ALA A 209 -2.08 -1.12 -3.15
CA ALA A 209 -2.96 -0.22 -2.41
C ALA A 209 -2.35 0.31 -1.10
N GLY A 210 -1.31 -0.37 -0.60
CA GLY A 210 -0.85 -0.24 0.77
C GLY A 210 -1.85 -0.82 1.77
N LEU A 211 -1.40 -0.99 3.01
CA LEU A 211 -2.16 -1.53 4.12
C LEU A 211 -2.43 -0.45 5.18
N GLY A 212 -3.67 -0.38 5.68
CA GLY A 212 -4.04 0.56 6.73
C GLY A 212 -4.42 1.96 6.25
N ALA A 213 -4.08 2.97 7.04
CA ALA A 213 -4.46 4.37 6.86
C ALA A 213 -3.36 5.21 6.20
N GLN A 214 -3.74 6.34 5.60
CA GLN A 214 -2.83 7.34 5.00
C GLN A 214 -1.78 6.79 4.02
N THR A 215 -2.12 5.75 3.26
CA THR A 215 -1.19 5.12 2.31
C THR A 215 -0.72 6.02 1.18
N GLY A 216 -1.47 7.07 0.84
CA GLY A 216 -1.02 8.11 -0.11
C GLY A 216 0.00 9.09 0.47
N HIS A 217 0.34 8.97 1.76
CA HIS A 217 1.26 9.87 2.47
C HIS A 217 2.56 9.15 2.90
N GLY A 218 2.88 7.97 2.37
CA GLY A 218 4.08 7.24 2.80
C GLY A 218 3.83 6.16 3.87
N PHE A 219 2.62 6.02 4.41
CA PHE A 219 2.31 5.00 5.42
C PHE A 219 1.89 3.68 4.78
N GLY A 220 2.07 2.58 5.51
CA GLY A 220 1.47 1.30 5.14
C GLY A 220 1.94 0.70 3.82
N SER A 221 3.10 1.09 3.31
CA SER A 221 3.69 0.41 2.17
C SER A 221 4.04 -1.01 2.59
N VAL A 222 3.74 -1.98 1.73
CA VAL A 222 4.04 -3.39 1.98
C VAL A 222 4.63 -4.06 0.76
N ALA A 223 5.33 -5.16 0.97
CA ALA A 223 5.71 -6.10 -0.08
C ALA A 223 5.29 -7.51 0.34
N LEU A 224 4.75 -8.27 -0.61
CA LEU A 224 4.42 -9.67 -0.41
C LEU A 224 5.71 -10.48 -0.53
N ARG A 225 5.99 -11.36 0.45
CA ARG A 225 7.09 -12.31 0.35
C ARG A 225 6.63 -13.54 -0.46
N PRO A 226 7.53 -14.15 -1.25
CA PRO A 226 7.21 -15.30 -2.10
C PRO A 226 6.58 -16.45 -1.30
#